data_AF-A0A7J9W908-F1
#
_entry.id   AF-A0A7J9W908-F1
#
_cell.length_a   1.000
_cell.length_b   1.000
_cell.length_c   1.000
_cell.angle_alpha   90.00
_cell.angle_beta   90.00
_cell.angle_gamma   90.00
#
_symmetry.space_group_name_H-M   'P 1'
#
loop_
_entity.id
_entity.type
_entity.pdbx_description
1 polymer ?
#
loop_
_entity_poly.entity_id
_entity_poly.type
_entity_poly.pdbx_seq_one_letter_code
_entity_poly.pdbx_strand_id
1 'polypeptide(L)'
;MIRRKVMPAALAPRWEVFVTQADRVQAARRVLLSCLPVGRVAPAPVSVGLDVLHDELAAVRDELPAWRGDEVEHHWSACAAAVAEALEAIPVAKRVAETSTELEELLGAVSDVVGPLGDAFHAAERHWLSLRRRP
;
A
#
# COMPACT_ATOMS: atom_id res chain seq x y z
N MET A 1 -4.53 8.07 35.39
CA MET A 1 -5.14 7.33 34.27
C MET A 1 -5.22 8.26 33.07
N ILE A 2 -4.36 8.10 32.06
CA ILE A 2 -4.33 8.97 30.86
C ILE A 2 -5.45 8.50 29.92
N ARG A 3 -6.44 9.36 29.63
CA ARG A 3 -7.50 9.04 28.66
C ARG A 3 -6.89 8.95 27.25
N ARG A 4 -7.06 7.81 26.58
CA ARG A 4 -6.60 7.60 25.19
C ARG A 4 -7.40 8.51 24.24
N LYS A 5 -6.71 9.18 23.32
CA LYS A 5 -7.37 9.97 22.27
C LYS A 5 -8.16 9.03 21.33
N VAL A 6 -9.36 9.45 20.93
CA VAL A 6 -10.27 8.70 20.06
C VAL A 6 -10.55 9.46 18.77
N MET A 7 -10.91 8.74 17.71
CA MET A 7 -11.37 9.36 16.47
C MET A 7 -12.73 10.02 16.72
N PRO A 8 -12.97 11.27 16.28
CA PRO A 8 -14.29 11.88 16.33
C PRO A 8 -15.34 11.02 15.62
N ALA A 9 -16.57 10.96 16.15
CA ALA A 9 -17.63 10.08 15.63
C ALA A 9 -17.94 10.32 14.14
N ALA A 10 -17.89 11.57 13.68
CA ALA A 10 -18.10 11.93 12.27
C ALA A 10 -17.02 11.38 11.33
N LEU A 11 -15.83 11.07 11.84
CA LEU A 11 -14.68 10.58 11.09
C LEU A 11 -14.45 9.08 11.25
N ALA A 12 -15.03 8.46 12.29
CA ALA A 12 -14.80 7.06 12.63
C ALA A 12 -15.10 6.08 11.47
N PRO A 13 -16.22 6.20 10.72
CA PRO A 13 -16.50 5.28 9.62
C PRO A 13 -15.45 5.35 8.49
N ARG A 14 -15.01 6.54 8.11
CA ARG A 14 -13.97 6.72 7.08
C ARG A 14 -12.61 6.20 7.54
N TRP A 15 -12.30 6.41 8.82
CA TRP A 15 -11.09 5.87 9.43
C TRP A 15 -11.06 4.34 9.41
N GLU A 16 -12.16 3.68 9.74
CA GLU A 16 -12.26 2.21 9.70
C GLU A 16 -12.08 1.64 8.28
N VAL A 17 -12.66 2.31 7.28
CA VAL A 17 -12.46 1.98 5.86
C VAL A 17 -11.00 2.15 5.46
N PHE A 18 -10.37 3.28 5.82
CA PHE A 18 -8.96 3.52 5.53
C PHE A 18 -8.07 2.44 6.16
N VAL A 19 -8.27 2.08 7.43
CA VAL A 19 -7.49 1.03 8.11
C VAL A 19 -7.61 -0.30 7.37
N THR A 20 -8.83 -0.68 7.00
CA THR A 20 -9.07 -1.93 6.28
C THR A 20 -8.33 -1.96 4.95
N GLN A 21 -8.37 -0.87 4.17
CA GLN A 21 -7.67 -0.78 2.89
C GLN A 21 -6.15 -0.72 3.07
N ALA A 22 -5.66 0.03 4.06
CA ALA A 22 -4.24 0.08 4.40
C ALA A 22 -3.71 -1.30 4.77
N ASP A 23 -4.43 -2.05 5.60
CA ASP A 23 -4.05 -3.41 5.99
C ASP A 23 -3.99 -4.37 4.78
N ARG A 24 -4.94 -4.25 3.84
CA ARG A 24 -4.95 -5.02 2.58
C ARG A 24 -3.73 -4.72 1.72
N VAL A 25 -3.41 -3.44 1.50
CA VAL A 25 -2.21 -3.02 0.75
C VAL A 25 -0.93 -3.51 1.43
N GLN A 26 -0.84 -3.40 2.76
CA GLN A 26 0.30 -3.88 3.53
C GLN A 26 0.42 -5.41 3.51
N ALA A 27 -0.69 -6.14 3.51
CA ALA A 27 -0.71 -7.59 3.36
C ALA A 27 -0.19 -8.00 1.98
N ALA A 28 -0.70 -7.42 0.90
CA ALA A 28 -0.24 -7.71 -0.46
C ALA A 28 1.22 -7.33 -0.68
N ARG A 29 1.69 -6.19 -0.16
CA ARG A 29 3.13 -5.84 -0.16
C ARG A 29 3.97 -6.90 0.53
N ARG A 30 3.54 -7.40 1.69
CA ARG A 30 4.27 -8.48 2.40
C ARG A 30 4.32 -9.77 1.59
N VAL A 31 3.25 -10.13 0.88
CA VAL A 31 3.25 -11.28 -0.03
C VAL A 31 4.29 -11.11 -1.13
N LEU A 32 4.32 -9.96 -1.82
CA LEU A 32 5.34 -9.67 -2.83
C LEU A 32 6.77 -9.74 -2.26
N LEU A 33 7.01 -9.09 -1.12
CA LEU A 33 8.34 -9.10 -0.51
C LEU A 33 8.79 -10.50 -0.06
N SER A 34 7.84 -11.38 0.31
CA SER A 34 8.15 -12.78 0.62
C SER A 34 8.57 -13.63 -0.58
N CYS A 35 8.29 -13.15 -1.80
CA CYS A 35 8.70 -13.79 -3.05
C CYS A 35 10.11 -13.36 -3.50
N LEU A 36 10.69 -12.34 -2.87
CA LEU A 36 12.05 -11.91 -3.21
C LEU A 36 13.07 -12.99 -2.83
N PRO A 37 14.11 -13.22 -3.66
CA PRO A 37 15.15 -14.21 -3.41
C PRO A 37 16.16 -13.73 -2.35
N VAL A 38 15.67 -13.44 -1.14
CA VAL A 38 16.46 -13.01 0.02
C VAL A 38 16.59 -14.18 1.00
N GLY A 39 17.70 -14.93 0.90
CA GLY A 39 18.01 -16.03 1.83
C GLY A 39 18.19 -17.40 1.16
N ARG A 40 18.02 -18.49 1.95
CA ARG A 40 18.38 -19.87 1.54
C ARG A 40 17.22 -20.73 1.04
N VAL A 41 15.97 -20.28 1.21
CA VAL A 41 14.77 -21.01 0.77
C VAL A 41 14.41 -20.54 -0.63
N ALA A 42 14.00 -21.46 -1.51
CA ALA A 42 13.46 -21.08 -2.82
C ALA A 42 12.10 -20.41 -2.61
N PRO A 43 11.98 -19.08 -2.81
CA PRO A 43 10.70 -18.40 -2.68
C PRO A 43 9.77 -18.78 -3.84
N ALA A 44 8.48 -18.48 -3.70
CA ALA A 44 7.59 -18.45 -4.85
C ALA A 44 8.11 -17.42 -5.89
N PRO A 45 7.80 -17.59 -7.19
CA PRO A 45 8.21 -16.64 -8.21
C PRO A 45 7.71 -15.22 -7.91
N VAL A 46 8.55 -14.20 -8.12
CA VAL A 46 8.18 -12.79 -7.90
C VAL A 46 6.96 -12.37 -8.72
N SER A 47 6.77 -12.93 -9.91
CA SER A 47 5.59 -12.71 -10.75
C SER A 47 4.28 -13.03 -10.02
N VAL A 48 4.25 -14.10 -9.20
CA VAL A 48 3.08 -14.47 -8.39
C VAL A 48 2.80 -13.40 -7.34
N GLY A 49 3.83 -12.89 -6.67
CA GLY A 49 3.70 -11.78 -5.72
C GLY A 49 3.19 -10.50 -6.39
N LEU A 50 3.64 -10.22 -7.62
CA LEU A 50 3.19 -9.07 -8.41
C LEU A 50 1.73 -9.21 -8.87
N ASP A 51 1.28 -10.43 -9.19
CA ASP A 51 -0.13 -10.72 -9.51
C ASP A 51 -1.04 -10.44 -8.29
N VAL A 52 -0.67 -10.96 -7.12
CA VAL A 52 -1.42 -10.73 -5.88
C VAL A 52 -1.49 -9.24 -5.56
N LEU A 53 -0.37 -8.51 -5.68
CA LEU A 53 -0.36 -7.08 -5.46
C LEU A 53 -1.22 -6.32 -6.48
N HIS A 54 -1.14 -6.69 -7.75
CA HIS A 54 -1.95 -6.08 -8.81
C HIS A 54 -3.45 -6.17 -8.50
N ASP A 55 -3.93 -7.39 -8.21
CA ASP A 55 -5.36 -7.63 -8.00
C ASP A 55 -5.86 -6.89 -6.76
N GLU A 56 -5.07 -6.86 -5.69
CA GLU A 56 -5.39 -6.13 -4.47
C GLU A 56 -5.42 -4.61 -4.71
N LEU A 57 -4.42 -4.07 -5.41
CA LEU A 57 -4.37 -2.63 -5.73
C LEU A 57 -5.50 -2.21 -6.67
N ALA A 58 -5.88 -3.05 -7.63
CA ALA A 58 -7.02 -2.79 -8.51
C ALA A 58 -8.32 -2.71 -7.71
N ALA A 59 -8.55 -3.64 -6.79
CA ALA A 59 -9.72 -3.60 -5.90
C ALA A 59 -9.69 -2.38 -4.97
N VAL A 60 -8.55 -2.09 -4.32
CA VAL A 60 -8.41 -0.92 -3.44
C VAL A 60 -8.65 0.37 -4.21
N ARG A 61 -8.11 0.53 -5.43
CA ARG A 61 -8.33 1.71 -6.28
C ARG A 61 -9.82 2.01 -6.45
N ASP A 62 -10.61 0.98 -6.73
CA ASP A 62 -12.03 1.13 -7.01
C ASP A 62 -12.82 1.45 -5.72
N GLU A 63 -12.31 1.05 -4.55
CA GLU A 63 -12.90 1.32 -3.24
C GLU A 63 -12.36 2.58 -2.54
N LEU A 64 -11.26 3.18 -3.02
CA LEU A 64 -10.63 4.36 -2.41
C LEU A 64 -11.59 5.51 -2.11
N PRO A 65 -12.62 5.83 -2.94
CA PRO A 65 -13.54 6.93 -2.64
C PRO A 65 -14.29 6.79 -1.30
N ALA A 66 -14.37 5.57 -0.73
CA ALA A 66 -15.15 5.29 0.47
C ALA A 66 -14.66 5.99 1.74
N TRP A 67 -13.40 6.42 1.80
CA TRP A 67 -12.86 7.19 2.92
C TRP A 67 -12.51 8.64 2.57
N ARG A 68 -12.81 9.09 1.35
CA ARG A 68 -12.57 10.48 0.93
C ARG A 68 -13.36 11.47 1.77
N GLY A 69 -12.77 12.63 2.04
CA GLY A 69 -13.38 13.74 2.75
C GLY A 69 -12.41 14.91 2.89
N ASP A 70 -12.95 16.11 3.14
CA ASP A 70 -12.18 17.37 3.18
C ASP A 70 -11.00 17.31 4.15
N GLU A 71 -11.17 16.65 5.30
CA GLU A 71 -10.13 16.53 6.32
C GLU A 71 -8.91 15.71 5.86
N VAL A 72 -9.07 14.88 4.84
CA VAL A 72 -8.06 13.92 4.37
C VAL A 72 -7.81 13.96 2.88
N GLU A 73 -8.42 14.90 2.15
CA GLU A 73 -8.41 14.99 0.68
C GLU A 73 -6.99 14.93 0.09
N HIS A 74 -6.05 15.67 0.69
CA HIS A 74 -4.65 15.66 0.24
C HIS A 74 -4.02 14.26 0.32
N HIS A 75 -4.22 13.57 1.44
CA HIS A 75 -3.66 12.24 1.68
C HIS A 75 -4.40 11.16 0.87
N TRP A 76 -5.71 11.35 0.65
CA TRP A 76 -6.49 10.55 -0.28
C TRP A 76 -5.95 10.62 -1.69
N SER A 77 -5.72 11.82 -2.20
CA SER A 77 -5.16 12.04 -3.53
C SER A 77 -3.76 11.42 -3.66
N ALA A 78 -2.91 11.58 -2.64
CA ALA A 78 -1.58 10.98 -2.61
C ALA A 78 -1.63 9.44 -2.63
N CYS A 79 -2.55 8.82 -1.88
CA CYS A 79 -2.73 7.36 -1.91
C CYS A 79 -3.27 6.90 -3.28
N ALA A 80 -4.22 7.64 -3.86
CA ALA A 80 -4.75 7.33 -5.18
C ALA A 80 -3.68 7.40 -6.27
N ALA A 81 -2.82 8.41 -6.24
CA ALA A 81 -1.68 8.54 -7.15
C ALA A 81 -0.69 7.38 -6.96
N ALA A 82 -0.29 7.08 -5.72
CA ALA A 82 0.62 5.98 -5.43
C ALA A 82 0.08 4.61 -5.89
N VAL A 83 -1.23 4.37 -5.74
CA VAL A 83 -1.87 3.15 -6.25
C VAL A 83 -1.83 3.10 -7.78
N ALA A 84 -2.11 4.21 -8.46
CA ALA A 84 -2.03 4.28 -9.92
C ALA A 84 -0.60 4.06 -10.43
N GLU A 85 0.38 4.75 -9.85
CA GLU A 85 1.80 4.60 -10.18
C GLU A 85 2.28 3.16 -9.99
N ALA A 86 1.92 2.52 -8.88
CA ALA A 86 2.27 1.13 -8.61
C ALA A 86 1.64 0.17 -9.65
N LEU A 87 0.37 0.38 -10.00
CA LEU A 87 -0.31 -0.42 -11.04
C LEU A 87 0.35 -0.27 -12.40
N GLU A 88 0.82 0.93 -12.76
CA GLU A 88 1.57 1.19 -13.99
C GLU A 88 2.98 0.57 -13.99
N ALA A 89 3.64 0.49 -12.82
CA ALA A 89 4.97 -0.08 -12.67
C ALA A 89 4.97 -1.63 -12.69
N ILE A 90 3.89 -2.28 -12.26
CA ILE A 90 3.81 -3.75 -12.15
C ILE A 90 4.16 -4.47 -13.48
N PRO A 91 3.63 -4.08 -14.66
CA PRO A 91 4.00 -4.72 -15.92
C PRO A 91 5.50 -4.63 -16.23
N VAL A 92 6.17 -3.54 -15.84
CA VAL A 92 7.62 -3.40 -15.99
C VAL A 92 8.34 -4.38 -15.06
N ALA A 93 7.95 -4.41 -13.78
CA ALA A 93 8.54 -5.32 -12.80
C ALA A 93 8.36 -6.79 -13.18
N LYS A 94 7.22 -7.18 -13.76
CA LYS A 94 7.00 -8.53 -14.29
C LYS A 94 7.99 -8.89 -15.39
N ARG A 95 8.19 -8.00 -16.36
CA ARG A 95 9.18 -8.22 -17.44
C ARG A 95 10.58 -8.38 -16.86
N VAL A 96 10.99 -7.51 -15.93
CA VAL A 96 12.31 -7.60 -15.28
C VAL A 96 12.46 -8.94 -14.55
N ALA A 97 11.43 -9.39 -13.82
CA ALA A 97 11.45 -10.68 -13.12
C ALA A 97 11.56 -11.90 -14.05
N GLU A 98 11.10 -11.78 -15.31
CA GLU A 98 11.18 -12.85 -16.31
C GLU A 98 12.49 -12.83 -17.10
N THR A 99 13.06 -11.64 -17.35
CA THR A 99 14.17 -11.48 -18.30
C THR A 99 15.52 -11.19 -17.65
N SER A 100 15.54 -10.60 -16.46
CA SER A 100 16.80 -10.20 -15.81
C SER A 100 17.39 -11.34 -15.00
N THR A 101 18.72 -11.48 -15.08
CA THR A 101 19.51 -12.34 -14.19
C THR A 101 20.11 -11.55 -13.02
N GLU A 102 20.00 -10.23 -13.04
CA GLU A 102 20.61 -9.34 -12.04
C GLU A 102 19.64 -9.05 -10.90
N LEU A 103 20.03 -9.44 -9.68
CA LEU A 103 19.20 -9.25 -8.50
C LEU A 103 18.91 -7.76 -8.23
N GLU A 104 19.88 -6.88 -8.47
CA GLU A 104 19.74 -5.44 -8.23
C GLU A 104 18.68 -4.82 -9.15
N GLU A 105 18.60 -5.23 -10.41
CA GLU A 105 17.56 -4.78 -11.35
C GLU A 105 16.16 -5.20 -10.88
N LEU A 106 16.02 -6.46 -10.44
CA LEU A 106 14.77 -6.96 -9.89
C LEU A 106 14.36 -6.20 -8.62
N LEU A 107 15.30 -5.97 -7.70
CA LEU A 107 15.03 -5.23 -6.47
C LEU A 107 14.66 -3.77 -6.76
N GLY A 108 15.30 -3.14 -7.73
CA GLY A 108 14.95 -1.80 -8.22
C GLY A 108 13.51 -1.76 -8.75
N ALA A 109 13.17 -2.67 -9.67
CA ALA A 109 11.83 -2.72 -10.25
C ALA A 109 10.72 -3.02 -9.21
N VAL A 110 11.01 -3.87 -8.22
CA VAL A 110 10.08 -4.09 -7.10
C VAL A 110 9.99 -2.87 -6.20
N SER A 111 11.10 -2.16 -5.94
CA SER A 111 11.12 -0.92 -5.17
C SER A 111 10.25 0.16 -5.83
N ASP A 112 10.29 0.30 -7.14
CA ASP A 112 9.46 1.25 -7.89
C ASP A 112 7.96 0.98 -7.72
N VAL A 113 7.58 -0.30 -7.54
CA VAL A 113 6.19 -0.68 -7.27
C VAL A 113 5.79 -0.40 -5.81
N VAL A 114 6.63 -0.77 -4.84
CA VAL A 114 6.24 -0.78 -3.41
C VAL A 114 6.56 0.50 -2.65
N GLY A 115 7.51 1.30 -3.15
CA GLY A 115 7.98 2.54 -2.54
C GLY A 115 6.86 3.57 -2.38
N PRO A 116 6.20 4.01 -3.47
CA PRO A 116 5.15 5.02 -3.42
C PRO A 116 4.01 4.64 -2.45
N LEU A 117 3.64 3.36 -2.43
CA LEU A 117 2.57 2.83 -1.57
C LEU A 117 2.90 2.98 -0.08
N GLY A 118 4.14 2.64 0.30
CA GLY A 118 4.58 2.72 1.69
C GLY A 118 4.49 4.13 2.25
N ASP A 119 5.04 5.09 1.50
CA ASP A 119 5.13 6.48 1.91
C ASP A 119 3.74 7.14 1.98
N ALA A 120 2.91 6.95 0.95
CA ALA A 120 1.58 7.56 0.88
C ALA A 120 0.65 7.06 1.99
N PHE A 121 0.55 5.73 2.18
CA PHE A 121 -0.33 5.16 3.21
C PHE A 121 0.17 5.46 4.63
N HIS A 122 1.49 5.48 4.85
CA HIS A 122 2.03 5.84 6.17
C HIS A 122 1.80 7.31 6.50
N ALA A 123 1.96 8.21 5.52
CA ALA A 123 1.64 9.62 5.69
C ALA A 123 0.15 9.82 6.00
N ALA A 124 -0.74 9.14 5.26
CA ALA A 124 -2.18 9.17 5.49
C ALA A 124 -2.55 8.68 6.89
N GLU A 125 -1.98 7.56 7.34
CA GLU A 125 -2.20 7.02 8.68
C GLU A 125 -1.77 8.03 9.75
N ARG A 126 -0.57 8.59 9.64
CA ARG A 126 -0.07 9.60 10.59
C ARG A 126 -1.02 10.81 10.67
N HIS A 127 -1.53 11.26 9.53
CA HIS A 127 -2.51 12.34 9.49
C HIS A 127 -3.81 11.98 10.19
N TRP A 128 -4.39 10.81 9.89
CA TRP A 128 -5.58 10.30 10.61
C TRP A 128 -5.36 10.25 12.13
N LEU A 129 -4.22 9.71 12.57
CA LEU A 129 -3.89 9.64 13.99
C LEU A 129 -3.80 11.03 14.65
N SER A 130 -3.42 12.06 13.89
CA SER A 130 -3.38 13.45 14.35
C SER A 130 -4.78 14.05 14.60
N LEU A 131 -5.81 13.58 13.89
CA LEU A 131 -7.19 14.03 14.02
C LEU A 131 -7.89 13.53 15.30
N ARG A 132 -7.29 12.57 16.01
CA ARG A 132 -7.84 12.03 17.25
C ARG A 132 -7.89 13.10 18.36
N ARG A 133 -9.01 13.15 19.08
CA ARG A 133 -9.27 14.12 20.15
C ARG A 133 -9.37 13.43 21.51
N ARG A 134 -9.23 14.19 22.60
CA ARG A 134 -9.58 13.67 23.92
C ARG A 134 -11.11 13.44 23.96
N PRO A 135 -11.57 12.32 24.53
CA PRO A 135 -13.00 12.03 24.67
C PRO A 135 -13.67 12.99 25.64
#